data_AF-A0A6P1MIL9-F1
#
_entry.id   AF-A0A6P1MIL9-F1
#
_cell.length_a   1.000
_cell.length_b   1.000
_cell.length_c   1.000
_cell.angle_alpha   90.00
_cell.angle_beta   90.00
_cell.angle_gamma   90.00
#
_symmetry.space_group_name_H-M   'P 1'
#
loop_
_entity.id
_entity.type
_entity.pdbx_description
1 polymer ?
#
loop_
_entity_poly.entity_id
_entity_poly.type
_entity_poly.pdbx_seq_one_letter_code
_entity_poly.pdbx_strand_id
1 'polypeptide(L)'
;MKKYYHLLTFGAIIIIIISVFSGFSNPVEEDIVKELLEQRTSIMQKAFYNQITKERAEAELERIETYPIITDDIKQLRQWDSTDIDVVKKMSITNIKTEKNLLEYMTYRVDIIWEMSGLSEDYFMEGGYHVVFKKINNQYKLSCFDPI
;
A
#
# COMPACT_ATOMS: atom_id res chain seq x y z
N MET A 1 -18.88 -4.49 53.20
CA MET A 1 -18.12 -3.93 52.06
C MET A 1 -17.63 -4.96 51.03
N LYS A 2 -18.09 -6.23 51.01
CA LYS A 2 -17.63 -7.24 50.02
C LYS A 2 -18.50 -7.36 48.74
N LYS A 3 -19.71 -6.78 48.72
CA LYS A 3 -20.67 -6.95 47.60
C LYS A 3 -20.43 -6.06 46.38
N TYR A 4 -19.65 -4.97 46.50
CA TYR A 4 -19.42 -4.02 45.40
C TYR A 4 -18.13 -4.29 44.60
N TYR A 5 -17.22 -5.12 45.12
CA TYR A 5 -15.97 -5.46 44.42
C TYR A 5 -16.23 -6.21 43.11
N HIS A 6 -17.21 -7.13 43.10
CA HIS A 6 -17.59 -7.86 41.89
C HIS A 6 -18.14 -6.95 40.79
N LEU A 7 -18.84 -5.88 41.16
CA LEU A 7 -19.41 -4.90 40.22
C LEU A 7 -18.31 -4.04 39.57
N LEU A 8 -17.33 -3.61 40.37
CA LEU A 8 -16.17 -2.84 39.89
C LEU A 8 -15.23 -3.70 39.04
N THR A 9 -14.98 -4.95 39.41
CA THR A 9 -14.18 -5.87 38.60
C THR A 9 -14.84 -6.18 37.27
N PHE A 10 -16.17 -6.32 37.23
CA PHE A 10 -16.91 -6.57 35.99
C PHE A 10 -16.84 -5.37 35.03
N GLY A 11 -16.99 -4.15 35.55
CA GLY A 11 -16.80 -2.92 34.77
C GLY A 11 -15.37 -2.80 34.22
N ALA A 12 -14.35 -3.12 35.02
CA ALA A 12 -12.96 -3.08 34.58
C ALA A 12 -12.68 -4.10 33.46
N ILE A 13 -13.23 -5.31 33.55
CA ILE A 13 -13.10 -6.34 32.51
C ILE A 13 -13.76 -5.88 31.19
N ILE A 14 -14.93 -5.25 31.25
CA ILE A 14 -15.60 -4.71 30.06
C ILE A 14 -14.76 -3.61 29.40
N ILE A 15 -14.17 -2.69 30.18
CA ILE A 15 -13.31 -1.64 29.63
C ILE A 15 -12.07 -2.24 28.96
N ILE A 16 -11.47 -3.29 29.55
CA ILE A 16 -10.33 -4.00 28.97
C ILE A 16 -10.73 -4.71 27.67
N ILE A 17 -11.90 -5.35 27.62
CA ILE A 17 -12.39 -6.00 26.40
C ILE A 17 -12.63 -4.94 25.30
N ILE A 18 -13.30 -3.83 25.61
CA ILE A 18 -13.57 -2.77 24.63
C ILE A 18 -12.27 -2.13 24.14
N SER A 19 -11.28 -1.90 25.01
CA SER A 19 -9.99 -1.34 24.61
C SER A 19 -9.14 -2.29 23.76
N VAL A 20 -9.25 -3.60 23.99
CA VAL A 20 -8.53 -4.62 23.20
C VAL A 20 -9.18 -4.84 21.82
N PHE A 21 -10.50 -4.78 21.71
CA PHE A 21 -11.22 -5.08 20.45
C PHE A 21 -11.55 -3.86 19.58
N SER A 22 -11.42 -2.62 20.08
CA SER A 22 -11.68 -1.40 19.30
C SER A 22 -10.61 -1.08 18.26
N GLY A 23 -9.47 -1.78 18.28
CA GLY A 23 -8.38 -1.57 17.32
C GLY A 23 -8.48 -2.36 16.01
N PHE A 24 -9.47 -3.24 15.87
CA PHE A 24 -9.72 -3.93 14.62
C PHE A 24 -10.51 -3.01 13.68
N SER A 25 -9.85 -2.52 12.63
CA SER A 25 -10.53 -1.80 11.56
C SER A 25 -11.07 -2.80 10.52
N ASN A 26 -12.08 -2.44 9.73
CA ASN A 26 -12.45 -3.25 8.57
C ASN A 26 -11.34 -3.15 7.53
N PRO A 27 -10.88 -4.26 6.91
CA PRO A 27 -9.85 -4.21 5.88
C PRO A 27 -10.26 -3.28 4.73
N VAL A 28 -9.28 -2.64 4.11
CA VAL A 28 -9.45 -1.94 2.84
C VAL A 28 -9.89 -2.98 1.83
N GLU A 29 -10.95 -2.65 1.10
CA GLU A 29 -11.51 -3.51 0.06
C GLU A 29 -10.43 -3.83 -0.98
N GLU A 30 -10.40 -5.07 -1.45
CA GLU A 30 -9.39 -5.53 -2.41
C GLU A 30 -9.32 -4.64 -3.65
N ASP A 31 -10.44 -4.07 -4.07
CA ASP A 31 -10.50 -3.19 -5.24
C ASP A 31 -9.77 -1.86 -5.01
N ILE A 32 -9.78 -1.33 -3.78
CA ILE A 32 -9.00 -0.13 -3.43
C ILE A 32 -7.49 -0.46 -3.43
N VAL A 33 -7.11 -1.67 -2.96
CA VAL A 33 -5.72 -2.12 -3.05
C VAL A 33 -5.25 -2.16 -4.49
N LYS A 34 -6.06 -2.76 -5.39
CA LYS A 34 -5.76 -2.82 -6.83
C LYS A 34 -5.63 -1.43 -7.43
N GLU A 35 -6.62 -0.58 -7.19
CA GLU A 35 -6.66 0.78 -7.73
C GLU A 35 -5.42 1.58 -7.33
N LEU A 36 -5.01 1.57 -6.06
CA LEU A 36 -3.87 2.34 -5.59
C LEU A 36 -2.53 1.82 -6.16
N LEU A 37 -2.37 0.50 -6.29
CA LEU A 37 -1.15 -0.09 -6.87
C LEU A 37 -1.06 0.16 -8.39
N GLU A 38 -2.18 0.07 -9.10
CA GLU A 38 -2.26 0.41 -10.53
C GLU A 38 -2.00 1.91 -10.77
N GLN A 39 -2.61 2.78 -9.95
CA GLN A 39 -2.37 4.22 -10.00
C GLN A 39 -0.89 4.56 -9.78
N ARG A 40 -0.28 4.01 -8.73
CA ARG A 40 1.16 4.17 -8.47
C ARG A 40 2.00 3.76 -9.68
N THR A 41 1.77 2.56 -10.19
CA THR A 41 2.52 2.01 -11.33
C THR A 41 2.39 2.93 -12.55
N SER A 42 1.17 3.42 -12.83
CA SER A 42 0.92 4.33 -13.94
C SER A 42 1.66 5.66 -13.79
N ILE A 43 1.65 6.25 -12.58
CA ILE A 43 2.34 7.53 -12.31
C ILE A 43 3.85 7.36 -12.53
N MET A 44 4.44 6.30 -11.96
CA MET A 44 5.88 6.02 -12.09
C MET A 44 6.27 5.80 -13.56
N GLN A 45 5.55 4.95 -14.29
CA GLN A 45 5.81 4.69 -15.72
C GLN A 45 5.68 5.97 -16.56
N LYS A 46 4.62 6.76 -16.36
CA LYS A 46 4.45 8.05 -17.06
C LYS A 46 5.63 8.99 -16.81
N ALA A 47 6.15 9.02 -15.59
CA ALA A 47 7.29 9.87 -15.25
C ALA A 47 8.59 9.38 -15.93
N PHE A 48 8.87 8.08 -15.89
CA PHE A 48 10.07 7.50 -16.49
C PHE A 48 10.11 7.66 -18.01
N TYR A 49 8.95 7.57 -18.66
CA TYR A 49 8.81 7.77 -20.10
C TYR A 49 8.53 9.23 -20.50
N ASN A 50 8.78 10.20 -19.61
CA ASN A 50 8.60 11.65 -19.83
C ASN A 50 7.19 12.05 -20.31
N GLN A 51 6.17 11.24 -20.02
CA GLN A 51 4.76 11.56 -20.34
C GLN A 51 4.19 12.60 -19.38
N ILE A 52 4.75 12.69 -18.16
CA ILE A 52 4.51 13.76 -17.19
C ILE A 52 5.85 14.25 -16.63
N THR A 53 5.88 15.47 -16.08
CA THR A 53 7.10 15.97 -15.42
C THR A 53 7.34 15.27 -14.08
N LYS A 54 8.60 15.24 -13.63
CA LYS A 54 8.96 14.66 -12.33
C LYS A 54 8.19 15.33 -11.19
N GLU A 55 8.10 16.66 -11.19
CA GLU A 55 7.37 17.43 -10.18
C GLU A 55 5.88 17.09 -10.14
N ARG A 56 5.28 16.84 -11.32
CA ARG A 56 3.89 16.40 -11.40
C ARG A 56 3.73 14.98 -10.86
N ALA A 57 4.66 14.08 -11.18
CA ALA A 57 4.66 12.73 -10.65
C ALA A 57 4.79 12.72 -9.12
N GLU A 58 5.71 13.51 -8.56
CA GLU A 58 5.86 13.69 -7.11
C GLU A 58 4.54 14.13 -6.45
N ALA A 59 3.88 15.16 -7.00
CA ALA A 59 2.60 15.65 -6.49
C ALA A 59 1.45 14.64 -6.61
N GLU A 60 1.43 13.80 -7.66
CA GLU A 60 0.45 12.73 -7.81
C GLU A 60 0.73 11.57 -6.84
N LEU A 61 2.00 11.18 -6.64
CA LEU A 61 2.40 10.17 -5.66
C LEU A 61 2.06 10.60 -4.22
N GLU A 62 2.33 11.85 -3.83
CA GLU A 62 2.00 12.37 -2.49
C GLU A 62 0.51 12.25 -2.11
N ARG A 63 -0.39 12.13 -3.11
CA ARG A 63 -1.81 11.91 -2.87
C ARG A 63 -2.13 10.47 -2.47
N ILE A 64 -1.39 9.50 -3.00
CA ILE A 64 -1.66 8.08 -2.83
C ILE A 64 -0.66 7.36 -1.92
N GLU A 65 0.51 7.97 -1.69
CA GLU A 65 1.61 7.42 -0.89
C GLU A 65 1.89 8.25 0.36
N THR A 66 2.55 7.62 1.31
CA THR A 66 3.05 8.24 2.54
C THR A 66 4.37 7.61 2.94
N TYR A 67 4.98 8.13 4.01
CA TYR A 67 6.26 7.64 4.50
C TYR A 67 6.17 6.15 4.91
N PRO A 68 7.21 5.33 4.64
CA PRO A 68 8.48 5.69 3.99
C PRO A 68 8.47 5.74 2.46
N ILE A 69 7.64 4.94 1.78
CA ILE A 69 7.79 4.69 0.33
C ILE A 69 7.86 5.96 -0.54
N ILE A 70 7.07 6.99 -0.21
CA ILE A 70 7.09 8.27 -0.95
C ILE A 70 8.49 8.89 -1.04
N THR A 71 9.29 8.73 0.01
CA THR A 71 10.66 9.29 0.03
C THR A 71 11.56 8.56 -0.96
N ASP A 72 11.44 7.23 -1.01
CA ASP A 72 12.25 6.38 -1.88
C ASP A 72 11.82 6.52 -3.34
N ASP A 73 10.53 6.65 -3.61
CA ASP A 73 10.00 6.84 -4.96
C ASP A 73 10.33 8.23 -5.52
N ILE A 74 10.21 9.30 -4.72
CA ILE A 74 10.68 10.64 -5.13
C ILE A 74 12.18 10.63 -5.42
N LYS A 75 12.97 9.93 -4.59
CA LYS A 75 14.42 9.79 -4.82
C LYS A 75 14.70 9.07 -6.13
N GLN A 76 14.00 7.96 -6.42
CA GLN A 76 14.12 7.23 -7.68
C GLN A 76 13.75 8.10 -8.88
N LEU A 77 12.62 8.82 -8.83
CA LEU A 77 12.19 9.74 -9.89
C LEU A 77 13.27 10.78 -10.22
N ARG A 78 13.95 11.33 -9.22
CA ARG A 78 14.99 12.34 -9.41
C ARG A 78 16.28 11.75 -9.96
N GLN A 79 16.63 10.53 -9.58
CA GLN A 79 17.89 9.88 -9.94
C GLN A 79 17.87 9.17 -11.29
N TRP A 80 16.70 8.71 -11.75
CA TRP A 80 16.62 7.94 -12.98
C TRP A 80 16.55 8.81 -14.25
N ASP A 81 17.26 8.32 -15.26
CA ASP A 81 17.17 8.74 -16.65
C ASP A 81 16.28 7.78 -17.44
N SER A 82 15.64 8.27 -18.50
CA SER A 82 14.49 7.65 -19.17
C SER A 82 14.76 6.32 -19.89
N THR A 83 16.00 5.82 -19.90
CA THR A 83 16.43 4.66 -20.68
C THR A 83 16.55 3.36 -19.88
N ASP A 84 16.35 3.41 -18.57
CA ASP A 84 16.82 2.33 -17.67
C ASP A 84 15.71 1.37 -17.21
N ILE A 85 14.47 1.53 -17.69
CA ILE A 85 13.30 0.81 -17.17
C ILE A 85 12.43 0.33 -18.33
N ASP A 86 12.08 -0.95 -18.34
CA ASP A 86 11.16 -1.55 -19.32
C ASP A 86 9.70 -1.11 -19.10
N VAL A 87 8.89 -1.12 -20.17
CA VAL A 87 7.52 -0.64 -20.12
C VAL A 87 6.64 -1.69 -19.44
N VAL A 88 5.85 -1.28 -18.44
CA VAL A 88 4.75 -2.11 -17.93
C VAL A 88 3.55 -1.97 -18.86
N LYS A 89 3.26 -2.99 -19.66
CA LYS A 89 2.05 -3.02 -20.52
C LYS A 89 0.80 -3.31 -19.71
N LYS A 90 0.92 -4.23 -18.74
CA LYS A 90 -0.19 -4.66 -17.90
C LYS A 90 0.30 -5.15 -16.54
N MET A 91 -0.39 -4.70 -15.51
CA MET A 91 -0.27 -5.22 -14.15
C MET A 91 -1.52 -6.05 -13.87
N SER A 92 -1.35 -7.34 -13.57
CA SER A 92 -2.46 -8.23 -13.23
C SER A 92 -2.28 -8.76 -11.81
N ILE A 93 -3.07 -8.23 -10.87
CA ILE A 93 -3.10 -8.74 -9.51
C ILE A 93 -3.90 -10.04 -9.49
N THR A 94 -3.24 -11.16 -9.18
CA THR A 94 -3.86 -12.49 -9.18
C THR A 94 -4.39 -12.90 -7.82
N ASN A 95 -3.82 -12.35 -6.75
CA ASN A 95 -4.18 -12.69 -5.38
C ASN A 95 -3.90 -11.53 -4.43
N ILE A 96 -4.82 -11.29 -3.49
CA ILE A 96 -4.66 -10.35 -2.39
C ILE A 96 -5.03 -11.09 -1.11
N LYS A 97 -4.09 -11.16 -0.17
CA LYS A 97 -4.30 -11.80 1.12
C LYS A 97 -4.01 -10.80 2.24
N THR A 98 -5.04 -10.46 3.01
CA THR A 98 -4.88 -9.68 4.24
C THR A 98 -4.04 -10.47 5.24
N GLU A 99 -2.91 -9.91 5.67
CA GLU A 99 -2.03 -10.51 6.69
C GLU A 99 -2.28 -9.92 8.08
N LYS A 100 -2.40 -8.58 8.17
CA LYS A 100 -2.59 -7.87 9.44
C LYS A 100 -3.48 -6.66 9.26
N ASN A 101 -4.27 -6.38 10.28
CA ASN A 101 -5.04 -5.16 10.40
C ASN A 101 -4.82 -4.58 11.80
N LEU A 102 -4.17 -3.42 11.86
CA LEU A 102 -3.75 -2.76 13.08
C LEU A 102 -4.19 -1.30 13.03
N LEU A 103 -5.41 -0.99 13.45
CA LEU A 103 -6.00 0.35 13.65
C LEU A 103 -5.76 1.39 12.51
N GLU A 104 -4.53 1.86 12.35
CA GLU A 104 -4.08 2.77 11.29
C GLU A 104 -3.37 2.08 10.13
N TYR A 105 -3.05 0.79 10.22
CA TYR A 105 -2.28 0.05 9.21
C TYR A 105 -3.02 -1.18 8.72
N MET A 106 -2.90 -1.43 7.43
CA MET A 106 -3.39 -2.64 6.79
C MET A 106 -2.30 -3.25 5.93
N THR A 107 -2.07 -4.53 6.16
CA THR A 107 -0.97 -5.26 5.55
C THR A 107 -1.54 -6.38 4.70
N TYR A 108 -1.05 -6.45 3.47
CA TYR A 108 -1.43 -7.41 2.47
C TYR A 108 -0.20 -8.10 1.91
N ARG A 109 -0.37 -9.37 1.57
CA ARG A 109 0.45 -10.04 0.57
C ARG A 109 -0.28 -9.99 -0.76
N VAL A 110 0.38 -9.48 -1.79
CA VAL A 110 -0.18 -9.32 -3.12
C VAL A 110 0.69 -10.06 -4.12
N ASP A 111 0.09 -10.94 -4.92
CA ASP A 111 0.80 -11.61 -6.01
C ASP A 111 0.40 -10.94 -7.34
N ILE A 112 1.41 -10.61 -8.15
CA ILE A 112 1.26 -9.80 -9.37
C ILE A 112 1.95 -10.51 -10.53
N ILE A 113 1.27 -10.53 -11.68
CA ILE A 113 1.86 -10.83 -12.98
C ILE A 113 2.03 -9.52 -13.75
N TRP A 114 3.26 -9.22 -14.11
CA TRP A 114 3.66 -8.07 -14.91
C TRP A 114 3.86 -8.51 -16.36
N GLU A 115 3.14 -7.89 -17.28
CA GLU A 115 3.42 -7.96 -18.71
C GLU A 115 4.30 -6.77 -19.08
N MET A 116 5.53 -7.04 -19.50
CA MET A 116 6.58 -6.06 -19.75
C MET A 116 6.91 -6.01 -21.24
N SER A 117 7.35 -4.84 -21.71
CA SER A 117 7.94 -4.66 -23.04
C SER A 117 9.36 -4.15 -22.88
N GLY A 118 10.34 -5.02 -23.17
CA GLY A 118 11.75 -4.68 -23.17
C GLY A 118 12.27 -4.35 -24.57
N LEU A 119 13.58 -4.12 -24.69
CA LEU A 119 14.21 -3.70 -25.96
C LEU A 119 14.08 -4.74 -27.10
N SER A 120 14.02 -6.03 -26.77
CA SER A 120 14.00 -7.11 -27.77
C SER A 120 12.65 -7.80 -27.90
N GLU A 121 11.93 -7.98 -26.80
CA GLU A 121 10.67 -8.72 -26.78
C GLU A 121 9.81 -8.37 -25.56
N ASP A 122 8.54 -8.72 -25.67
CA ASP A 122 7.61 -8.70 -24.54
C ASP A 122 7.82 -9.93 -23.68
N TYR A 123 7.74 -9.78 -22.36
CA TYR A 123 7.94 -10.87 -21.41
C TYR A 123 7.04 -10.72 -20.19
N PHE A 124 6.89 -11.80 -19.43
CA PHE A 124 6.12 -11.81 -18.20
C PHE A 124 7.03 -11.96 -16.99
N MET A 125 6.73 -11.25 -15.91
CA MET A 125 7.34 -11.46 -14.60
C MET A 125 6.25 -11.72 -13.57
N GLU A 126 6.48 -12.71 -12.70
CA GLU A 126 5.62 -12.96 -11.55
C GLU A 126 6.35 -12.54 -10.28
N GLY A 127 5.64 -11.87 -9.36
CA GLY A 127 6.22 -11.42 -8.09
C GLY A 127 5.20 -11.40 -6.96
N GLY A 128 5.63 -11.81 -5.77
CA GLY A 128 4.90 -11.61 -4.53
C GLY A 128 5.41 -10.37 -3.82
N TYR A 129 4.50 -9.59 -3.23
CA TYR A 129 4.81 -8.30 -2.62
C TYR A 129 4.18 -8.16 -1.25
N HIS A 130 4.93 -7.53 -0.34
CA HIS A 130 4.43 -7.00 0.90
C HIS A 130 3.89 -5.58 0.66
N VAL A 131 2.61 -5.38 0.92
CA VAL A 131 1.91 -4.10 0.70
C VAL A 131 1.34 -3.61 2.01
N VAL A 132 1.68 -2.37 2.39
CA VAL A 132 1.15 -1.76 3.61
C VAL A 132 0.49 -0.43 3.31
N PHE A 133 -0.78 -0.30 3.69
CA PHE A 133 -1.49 0.97 3.70
C PHE A 133 -1.52 1.55 5.11
N LYS A 134 -1.32 2.86 5.19
CA LYS A 134 -1.43 3.64 6.42
C LYS A 134 -2.57 4.65 6.30
N LYS A 135 -3.39 4.74 7.33
CA LYS A 135 -4.50 5.69 7.44
C LYS A 135 -3.95 7.06 7.87
N ILE A 136 -4.14 8.06 7.02
CA ILE A 136 -3.78 9.47 7.26
C ILE A 136 -5.01 10.32 6.97
N ASN A 137 -5.46 11.12 7.94
CA ASN A 137 -6.65 12.00 7.78
C ASN A 137 -7.89 11.26 7.24
N ASN A 138 -8.10 10.03 7.72
CA ASN A 138 -9.18 9.13 7.30
C ASN A 138 -9.10 8.59 5.85
N GLN A 139 -7.97 8.76 5.17
CA GLN A 139 -7.67 8.17 3.87
C GLN A 139 -6.54 7.15 4.00
N TYR A 140 -6.65 6.00 3.35
CA TYR A 140 -5.53 5.05 3.26
C TYR A 140 -4.56 5.48 2.16
N LYS A 141 -3.28 5.51 2.50
CA LYS A 141 -2.18 5.78 1.59
C LYS A 141 -1.17 4.65 1.65
N LEU A 142 -0.57 4.31 0.51
CA LEU A 142 0.46 3.31 0.41
C LEU A 142 1.71 3.75 1.17
N SER A 143 2.26 2.89 2.01
CA SER A 143 3.44 3.15 2.83
C SER A 143 4.59 2.17 2.58
N CYS A 144 4.29 1.01 1.98
CA CYS A 144 5.27 -0.02 1.61
C CYS A 144 4.72 -0.84 0.42
N PHE A 145 5.61 -1.15 -0.53
CA PHE A 145 5.36 -2.04 -1.65
C PHE A 145 6.69 -2.72 -2.04
N ASP A 146 7.05 -3.74 -1.27
CA ASP A 146 8.35 -4.39 -1.36
C ASP A 146 8.19 -5.83 -1.86
N PRO A 147 9.10 -6.35 -2.72
CA PRO A 147 9.08 -7.76 -3.10
C PRO A 147 9.34 -8.68 -1.89
N ILE A 148 8.72 -9.85 -1.90
CA ILE A 148 8.91 -10.93 -0.91
C ILE A 148 10.13 -11.79 -1.24
#